data_AF-A0A1A7PRM4-F1
#
_entry.id   AF-A0A1A7PRM4-F1
#
_cell.length_a   1.000
_cell.length_b   1.000
_cell.length_c   1.000
_cell.angle_alpha   90.00
_cell.angle_beta   90.00
_cell.angle_gamma   90.00
#
_symmetry.space_group_name_H-M   'P 1'
#
loop_
_entity.id
_entity.type
_entity.pdbx_description
1 polymer ?
#
loop_
_entity_poly.entity_id
_entity_poly.type
_entity_poly.pdbx_seq_one_letter_code
_entity_poly.pdbx_strand_id
1 'polypeptide(L)'
;MSVKNRLDRINPPYIVEVICDTENNETWWVGTCDKLRLATEGQTYEELQQRVWEIAPEMHELQGYGKESDNIRISFIQTESHHEHQRLEM
;
A
#
# COMPACT_ATOMS: atom_id res chain seq x y z
N MET A 1 0.64 2.15 -32.56
CA MET A 1 1.53 2.63 -31.47
C MET A 1 0.66 3.02 -30.29
N SER A 2 0.75 2.31 -29.16
CA SER A 2 -0.23 2.38 -28.07
C SER A 2 0.14 3.45 -27.05
N VAL A 3 -0.73 4.47 -26.90
CA VAL A 3 -0.61 5.58 -25.92
C VAL A 3 -0.50 5.11 -24.46
N LYS A 4 -0.91 3.87 -24.18
CA LYS A 4 -0.86 3.23 -22.86
C LYS A 4 0.56 3.20 -22.29
N ASN A 5 1.57 3.03 -23.13
CA ASN A 5 2.97 2.92 -22.67
C ASN A 5 3.62 4.28 -22.33
N ARG A 6 2.96 5.41 -22.64
CA ARG A 6 3.49 6.76 -22.32
C ARG A 6 3.04 7.27 -20.95
N LEU A 7 1.85 6.90 -20.47
CA LEU A 7 1.34 7.40 -19.18
C LEU A 7 2.04 6.75 -17.98
N ASP A 8 2.33 5.45 -18.05
CA ASP A 8 3.11 4.74 -17.02
C ASP A 8 4.54 5.27 -16.86
N ARG A 9 5.07 5.99 -17.87
CA ARG A 9 6.40 6.62 -17.80
C ARG A 9 6.39 8.02 -17.16
N ILE A 10 5.22 8.62 -16.94
CA ILE A 10 5.09 10.01 -16.50
C ILE A 10 4.67 10.10 -15.03
N ASN A 11 3.89 9.15 -14.51
CA ASN A 11 3.63 9.05 -13.07
C ASN A 11 3.46 7.60 -12.62
N PRO A 12 4.52 6.94 -12.12
CA PRO A 12 4.44 5.56 -11.66
C PRO A 12 3.58 5.49 -10.39
N PRO A 13 2.64 4.54 -10.28
CA PRO A 13 1.82 4.41 -9.08
C PRO A 13 2.68 4.15 -7.84
N TYR A 14 2.23 4.67 -6.69
CA TYR A 14 2.76 4.34 -5.39
C TYR A 14 2.26 2.95 -5.01
N ILE A 15 3.19 2.02 -4.94
CA ILE A 15 2.91 0.66 -4.54
C ILE A 15 2.85 0.64 -3.01
N VAL A 16 1.70 0.26 -2.48
CA VAL A 16 1.48 0.06 -1.05
C VAL A 16 1.39 -1.44 -0.84
N GLU A 17 2.40 -2.00 -0.21
CA GLU A 17 2.44 -3.39 0.19
C GLU A 17 1.57 -3.56 1.42
N VAL A 18 0.49 -4.32 1.26
CA VAL A 18 -0.48 -4.61 2.30
C VAL A 18 -0.28 -6.03 2.77
N ILE A 19 -0.02 -6.17 4.06
CA ILE A 19 0.11 -7.45 4.74
C ILE A 19 -1.06 -7.57 5.69
N CYS A 20 -1.82 -8.64 5.58
CA CYS A 20 -2.82 -9.00 6.58
C CYS A 20 -2.25 -10.09 7.47
N ASP A 21 -2.27 -9.84 8.78
CA ASP A 21 -1.92 -10.83 9.79
C ASP A 21 -3.17 -11.10 10.65
N THR A 22 -3.55 -12.37 10.74
CA THR A 22 -4.71 -12.79 11.53
C THR A 22 -4.22 -13.72 12.62
N GLU A 23 -4.09 -13.18 13.83
CA GLU A 23 -3.69 -13.93 15.01
C GLU A 23 -4.81 -13.86 16.06
N ASN A 24 -5.13 -14.98 16.72
CA ASN A 24 -6.08 -15.02 17.84
C ASN A 24 -7.48 -14.38 17.57
N ASN A 25 -8.04 -14.56 16.37
CA ASN A 25 -9.30 -13.93 15.91
C ASN A 25 -9.25 -12.40 15.73
N GLU A 26 -8.08 -11.79 15.82
CA GLU A 26 -7.87 -10.37 15.52
C GLU A 26 -7.18 -10.27 14.15
N THR A 27 -7.80 -9.52 13.23
CA THR A 27 -7.22 -9.27 11.90
C THR A 27 -6.59 -7.88 11.90
N TRP A 28 -5.32 -7.83 11.57
CA TRP A 28 -4.55 -6.59 11.47
C TRP A 28 -4.06 -6.41 10.04
N TRP A 29 -4.35 -5.23 9.48
CA TRP A 29 -3.91 -4.84 8.15
C TRP A 29 -2.80 -3.83 8.28
N VAL A 30 -1.65 -4.12 7.70
CA VAL A 30 -0.49 -3.23 7.71
C VAL A 30 -0.14 -2.87 6.29
N GLY A 31 -0.09 -1.58 5.98
CA GLY A 31 0.21 -1.01 4.68
C GLY A 31 1.50 -0.22 4.73
N THR A 32 2.48 -0.62 3.92
CA THR A 32 3.77 0.04 3.81
C THR A 32 4.02 0.49 2.38
N CYS A 33 4.57 1.69 2.20
CA CYS A 33 4.93 2.22 0.90
C CYS A 33 6.35 2.78 0.97
N ASP A 34 7.30 2.08 0.37
CA ASP A 34 8.72 2.47 0.39
C ASP A 34 8.95 3.81 -0.31
N LYS A 35 8.24 4.04 -1.43
CA LYS A 35 8.40 5.24 -2.27
C LYS A 35 7.91 6.51 -1.59
N LEU A 36 6.80 6.44 -0.86
CA LEU A 36 6.31 7.55 -0.02
C LEU A 36 6.95 7.52 1.38
N ARG A 37 7.73 6.49 1.72
CA ARG A 37 8.20 6.21 3.09
C ARG A 37 7.07 6.28 4.12
N LEU A 38 5.93 5.73 3.75
CA LEU A 38 4.72 5.67 4.56
C LEU A 38 4.61 4.27 5.18
N ALA A 39 4.28 4.19 6.47
CA ALA A 39 3.77 2.98 7.09
C ALA A 39 2.51 3.31 7.90
N THR A 40 1.45 2.54 7.70
CA THR A 40 0.20 2.69 8.45
C THR A 40 -0.44 1.32 8.68
N GLU A 41 -1.30 1.25 9.68
CA GLU A 41 -2.02 0.05 10.08
C GLU A 41 -3.51 0.36 10.24
N GLY A 42 -4.35 -0.66 10.09
CA GLY A 42 -5.80 -0.58 10.25
C GLY A 42 -6.38 -1.91 10.70
N GLN A 43 -7.49 -1.87 11.44
CA GLN A 43 -8.23 -3.09 11.81
C GLN A 43 -8.96 -3.68 10.61
N THR A 44 -9.24 -2.84 9.61
CA THR A 44 -9.87 -3.22 8.35
C THR A 44 -9.06 -2.71 7.17
N TYR A 45 -9.18 -3.40 6.04
CA TYR A 45 -8.56 -2.98 4.79
C TYR A 45 -9.03 -1.57 4.36
N GLU A 46 -10.30 -1.23 4.58
CA GLU A 46 -10.85 0.09 4.29
C GLU A 46 -10.22 1.20 5.14
N GLU A 47 -10.07 0.98 6.46
CA GLU A 47 -9.37 1.93 7.34
C GLU A 47 -7.91 2.13 6.91
N LEU A 48 -7.22 1.04 6.58
CA LEU A 48 -5.86 1.10 6.08
C LEU A 48 -5.80 1.97 4.81
N GLN A 49 -6.68 1.71 3.84
CA GLN A 49 -6.76 2.48 2.61
C GLN A 49 -7.06 3.95 2.88
N GLN A 50 -7.99 4.26 3.77
CA GLN A 50 -8.33 5.64 4.12
C GLN A 50 -7.13 6.37 4.70
N ARG A 51 -6.42 5.77 5.67
CA ARG A 51 -5.19 6.35 6.22
C ARG A 51 -4.12 6.56 5.16
N VAL A 52 -3.92 5.58 4.29
CA VAL A 52 -2.98 5.73 3.17
C VAL A 52 -3.38 6.91 2.28
N TRP A 53 -4.66 7.07 1.95
CA TRP A 53 -5.14 8.19 1.13
C TRP A 53 -5.01 9.55 1.81
N GLU A 54 -5.14 9.61 3.13
CA GLU A 54 -4.94 10.86 3.89
C GLU A 54 -3.47 11.27 3.92
N ILE A 55 -2.55 10.31 4.09
CA ILE A 55 -1.13 10.60 4.28
C ILE A 55 -0.35 10.62 2.95
N ALA A 56 -0.81 9.91 1.92
CA ALA A 56 -0.16 9.87 0.61
C ALA A 56 0.08 11.24 -0.05
N PRO A 57 -0.89 12.18 -0.10
CA PRO A 57 -0.64 13.51 -0.65
C PRO A 57 0.38 14.29 0.19
N GLU A 58 0.29 14.22 1.52
CA GLU A 58 1.24 14.88 2.42
C GLU A 58 2.66 14.38 2.19
N MET A 59 2.85 13.05 2.10
CA MET A 59 4.16 12.45 1.84
C MET A 59 4.67 12.72 0.41
N HIS A 60 3.77 12.82 -0.56
CA HIS A 60 4.11 13.17 -1.94
C HIS A 60 4.73 14.57 -2.03
N GLU A 61 4.14 15.53 -1.31
CA GLU A 61 4.64 16.90 -1.21
C GLU A 61 5.94 16.97 -0.40
N LEU A 62 6.03 16.24 0.72
CA LEU A 62 7.24 16.18 1.55
C LEU A 62 8.45 15.63 0.80
N GLN A 63 8.25 14.64 -0.08
CA GLN A 63 9.33 14.11 -0.91
C GLN A 63 9.66 14.98 -2.13
N GLY A 64 8.91 16.05 -2.38
CA GLY A 64 9.17 16.98 -3.48
C GLY A 64 8.83 16.41 -4.86
N TYR A 65 7.93 15.42 -4.93
CA TYR A 65 7.51 14.82 -6.20
C TYR A 65 6.54 15.70 -7.00
N GLY A 66 5.93 16.71 -6.36
CA GLY A 66 4.92 17.56 -6.97
C GLY A 66 4.01 18.18 -5.92
N LYS A 67 2.88 18.72 -6.37
CA LYS A 67 1.77 19.13 -5.49
C LYS A 67 0.80 17.98 -5.32
N GLU A 68 0.01 17.99 -4.24
CA GLU A 68 -1.12 17.07 -4.02
C GLU A 68 -2.11 16.94 -5.20
N SER A 69 -2.12 17.94 -6.09
CA SER A 69 -2.98 18.03 -7.28
C SER A 69 -2.44 17.24 -8.50
N ASP A 70 -1.23 16.70 -8.42
CA ASP A 70 -0.75 15.73 -9.39
C ASP A 70 -1.60 14.46 -9.26
N ASN A 71 -1.86 13.75 -10.36
CA ASN A 71 -2.73 12.56 -10.31
C ASN A 71 -2.04 11.43 -9.54
N ILE A 72 -2.15 11.43 -8.20
CA ILE A 72 -1.58 10.41 -7.32
C ILE A 72 -2.29 9.09 -7.64
N ARG A 73 -1.52 8.14 -8.18
CA ARG A 73 -1.99 6.78 -8.41
C ARG A 73 -1.43 5.91 -7.29
N ILE A 74 -2.31 5.25 -6.54
CA ILE A 74 -1.91 4.32 -5.47
C ILE A 74 -2.35 2.91 -5.90
N SER A 75 -1.47 1.93 -5.75
CA SER A 75 -1.73 0.53 -6.04
C SER A 75 -1.44 -0.29 -4.80
N PHE A 76 -2.49 -0.90 -4.26
CA PHE A 76 -2.38 -1.77 -3.09
C PHE A 76 -2.05 -3.18 -3.57
N ILE A 77 -0.91 -3.70 -3.15
CA ILE A 77 -0.51 -5.08 -3.40
C ILE A 77 -0.67 -5.83 -2.09
N GLN A 78 -1.73 -6.61 -2.00
CA GLN A 78 -1.92 -7.51 -0.88
C GLN A 78 -0.97 -8.71 -1.05
N THR A 79 -0.12 -8.92 -0.05
CA THR A 79 0.73 -10.10 0.04
C THR A 79 0.21 -10.98 1.15
N GLU A 80 -0.53 -12.02 0.78
CA GLU A 80 -0.93 -13.08 1.70
C GLU A 80 0.22 -14.09 1.78
N SER A 81 0.87 -14.18 2.93
CA SER A 81 1.76 -15.30 3.19
C SER A 81 0.89 -16.49 3.55
N HIS A 82 0.79 -17.49 2.66
CA HIS A 82 0.26 -18.80 3.02
C HIS A 82 1.23 -19.41 4.03
N HIS A 83 1.03 -19.13 5.32
CA HIS A 83 1.52 -20.01 6.38
C HIS A 83 0.72 -21.30 6.23
N GLU A 84 1.18 -22.15 5.32
CA GLU A 84 0.88 -23.56 5.37
C GLU A 84 1.31 -23.98 6.78
N HIS A 85 0.32 -24.26 7.63
CA HIS A 85 0.53 -24.86 8.94
C HIS A 85 1.39 -26.11 8.72
N GLN A 86 2.72 -25.97 8.82
CA GLN A 86 3.58 -27.11 9.03
C GLN A 86 3.29 -27.55 10.44
N ARG A 87 2.27 -28.39 10.53
CA ARG A 87 1.91 -29.30 11.59
C ARG A 87 3.20 -29.91 12.13
N LEU A 88 3.79 -29.27 13.14
CA LEU A 88 4.76 -29.91 14.02
C LEU A 88 3.93 -30.86 14.88
N GLU A 89 3.70 -32.06 14.34
CA GLU A 89 3.33 -33.21 15.14
C GLU A 89 4.50 -33.46 16.11
N MET A 90 4.25 -33.17 17.39
CA MET A 90 5.03 -33.71 18.50
C MET A 90 4.40 -35.01 18.97
#